data_AF-A0A926I226-F1
#
_entry.id   AF-A0A926I226-F1
#
_cell.length_a   1.000
_cell.length_b   1.000
_cell.length_c   1.000
_cell.angle_alpha   90.00
_cell.angle_beta   90.00
_cell.angle_gamma   90.00
#
_symmetry.space_group_name_H-M   'P 1'
#
loop_
_entity.id
_entity.type
_entity.pdbx_description
1 polymer ?
#
loop_
_entity_poly.entity_id
_entity_poly.type
_entity_poly.pdbx_seq_one_letter_code
_entity_poly.pdbx_strand_id
1 'polypeptide(L)'
;MDEEILRKILIARAKAQNKKAFTVSVSGSSMEPVLYEGEHVEVLPQVAYEVGDILVYYYKQEGLLVHRLLKIQDNRYFCKGDNALRLEDVEREAIVGAVQLEQDPHRTREFIEMSLDVNAVFRQTGYNRARTLQSETYQLYHAKYLRKEEMT
;
A
#
# COMPACT_ATOMS: atom_id res chain seq x y z
N MET A 1 18.66 15.47 8.84
CA MET A 1 18.94 14.03 9.06
C MET A 1 19.02 13.41 7.69
N ASP A 2 20.11 12.71 7.38
CA ASP A 2 20.32 12.07 6.08
C ASP A 2 19.28 10.95 5.86
N GLU A 3 18.57 10.95 4.72
CA GLU A 3 17.57 9.93 4.38
C GLU A 3 18.17 8.51 4.41
N GLU A 4 19.44 8.38 4.07
CA GLU A 4 20.12 7.08 4.09
C GLU A 4 20.30 6.56 5.53
N ILE A 5 20.55 7.47 6.48
CA ILE A 5 20.63 7.13 7.90
C ILE A 5 19.25 6.69 8.40
N LEU A 6 18.18 7.41 8.05
CA LEU A 6 16.82 7.06 8.43
C LEU A 6 16.42 5.67 7.89
N ARG A 7 16.75 5.39 6.62
CA ARG A 7 16.56 4.07 6.00
C ARG A 7 17.26 2.96 6.77
N LYS A 8 18.54 3.15 7.09
CA LYS A 8 19.31 2.17 7.86
C LYS A 8 18.69 1.94 9.24
N ILE A 9 18.23 2.99 9.91
CA ILE A 9 17.57 2.90 11.23
C ILE A 9 16.27 2.09 11.14
N LEU A 10 15.39 2.40 10.19
CA LEU A 10 14.10 1.71 10.06
C LEU A 10 14.27 0.24 9.68
N ILE A 11 15.18 -0.07 8.74
CA ILE A 11 15.48 -1.46 8.38
C ILE A 11 16.12 -2.23 9.54
N ALA A 12 17.00 -1.59 10.32
CA ALA A 12 17.57 -2.21 11.52
C ALA A 12 16.48 -2.53 12.56
N ARG A 13 15.51 -1.63 12.76
CA ARG A 13 14.34 -1.89 13.63
C ARG A 13 13.51 -3.06 13.13
N ALA A 14 13.29 -3.16 11.82
CA ALA A 14 12.53 -4.25 11.23
C ALA A 14 13.19 -5.64 11.46
N LYS A 15 14.53 -5.66 11.51
CA LYS A 15 15.35 -6.87 11.69
C LYS A 15 15.70 -7.16 13.16
N ALA A 16 15.39 -6.27 14.09
CA ALA A 16 15.72 -6.46 15.50
C ALA A 16 14.97 -7.67 16.09
N GLN A 17 15.61 -8.39 17.03
CA GLN A 17 14.99 -9.54 17.71
C GLN A 17 13.78 -9.10 18.55
N ASN A 18 13.87 -7.94 19.20
CA ASN A 18 12.75 -7.30 19.90
C ASN A 18 12.03 -6.32 18.97
N LYS A 19 11.25 -6.85 18.02
CA LYS A 19 10.44 -6.06 17.08
C LYS A 19 9.50 -5.18 17.88
N LYS A 20 9.73 -3.87 17.85
CA LYS A 20 8.89 -2.86 18.50
C LYS A 20 8.14 -2.09 17.44
N ALA A 21 6.89 -1.79 17.75
CA ALA A 21 6.10 -0.90 16.93
C ALA A 21 6.70 0.51 16.92
N PHE A 22 6.45 1.24 15.84
CA PHE A 22 6.83 2.64 15.69
C PHE A 22 5.81 3.36 14.81
N THR A 23 5.75 4.69 14.93
CA THR A 23 4.77 5.50 14.22
C THR A 23 5.34 6.05 12.91
N VAL A 24 4.52 6.05 11.86
CA VAL A 24 4.78 6.71 10.58
C VAL A 24 3.66 7.70 10.30
N SER A 25 3.99 8.86 9.73
CA SER A 25 2.99 9.83 9.25
C SER A 25 2.66 9.53 7.79
N VAL A 26 1.37 9.50 7.48
CA VAL A 26 0.85 9.28 6.12
C VAL A 26 0.89 10.60 5.35
N SER A 27 1.39 10.56 4.11
CA SER A 27 1.46 11.72 3.22
C SER A 27 0.85 11.42 1.86
N GLY A 28 0.06 12.37 1.33
CA GLY A 28 -0.66 12.22 0.06
C GLY A 28 -1.90 11.32 0.16
N SER A 29 -2.54 11.07 -0.99
CA SER A 29 -3.87 10.46 -1.07
C SER A 29 -3.90 9.04 -1.66
N SER A 30 -2.73 8.38 -1.79
CA SER A 30 -2.64 7.07 -2.45
C SER A 30 -3.35 5.96 -1.68
N MET A 31 -3.53 6.11 -0.37
CA MET A 31 -4.20 5.15 0.52
C MET A 31 -5.62 5.53 0.91
N GLU A 32 -6.14 6.64 0.39
CA GLU A 32 -7.54 6.98 0.60
C GLU A 32 -8.45 5.89 -0.01
N PRO A 33 -9.59 5.57 0.63
CA PRO A 33 -10.16 6.19 1.84
C PRO A 33 -9.76 5.52 3.16
N VAL A 34 -8.83 4.55 3.17
CA VAL A 34 -8.49 3.79 4.38
C VAL A 34 -7.52 4.55 5.27
N LEU A 35 -6.54 5.23 4.67
CA LEU A 35 -5.61 6.12 5.38
C LEU A 35 -5.60 7.49 4.72
N TYR A 36 -5.67 8.55 5.52
CA TYR A 36 -5.68 9.93 5.08
C TYR A 36 -4.36 10.64 5.37
N GLU A 37 -4.05 11.65 4.55
CA GLU A 37 -2.90 12.52 4.78
C GLU A 37 -2.94 13.16 6.17
N GLY A 38 -1.80 13.15 6.86
CA GLY A 38 -1.64 13.68 8.21
C GLY A 38 -1.94 12.66 9.32
N GLU A 39 -2.52 11.50 8.99
CA GLU A 39 -2.70 10.44 9.98
C GLU A 39 -1.36 9.85 10.43
N HIS A 40 -1.35 9.37 11.68
CA HIS A 40 -0.21 8.69 12.29
C HIS A 40 -0.57 7.23 12.51
N VAL A 41 0.11 6.34 11.80
CA VAL A 41 -0.16 4.90 11.85
C VAL A 41 0.91 4.16 12.61
N GLU A 42 0.50 3.18 13.42
CA GLU A 42 1.42 2.27 14.09
C GLU A 42 1.87 1.18 13.12
N VAL A 43 3.18 0.97 13.03
CA VAL A 43 3.81 0.00 12.15
C VAL A 43 4.55 -1.04 12.99
N LEU A 44 4.19 -2.31 12.79
CA LEU A 44 4.82 -3.44 13.47
C LEU A 44 5.62 -4.28 12.48
N PRO A 45 6.93 -4.49 12.70
CA PRO A 45 7.71 -5.46 11.93
C PRO A 45 7.23 -6.89 12.19
N GLN A 46 7.13 -7.73 11.14
CA GLN A 46 6.61 -9.10 11.24
C GLN A 46 7.51 -10.13 10.55
N VAL A 47 7.32 -11.42 10.86
CA VAL A 47 8.12 -12.53 10.26
C VAL A 47 7.52 -12.99 8.93
N ALA A 48 6.22 -12.85 8.76
CA ALA A 48 5.50 -13.06 7.53
C ALA A 48 4.48 -11.92 7.37
N TYR A 49 3.99 -11.74 6.15
CA TYR A 49 2.95 -10.78 5.81
C TYR A 49 1.92 -11.52 4.96
N GLU A 50 0.67 -11.09 5.04
CA GLU A 50 -0.46 -11.73 4.39
C GLU A 50 -1.09 -10.78 3.37
N VAL A 51 -1.65 -11.37 2.30
CA VAL A 51 -2.41 -10.60 1.31
C VAL A 51 -3.53 -9.84 2.01
N GLY A 52 -3.62 -8.55 1.73
CA GLY A 52 -4.51 -7.59 2.38
C GLY A 52 -3.83 -6.69 3.41
N ASP A 53 -2.66 -7.06 3.95
CA ASP A 53 -1.91 -6.19 4.87
C ASP A 53 -1.53 -4.87 4.21
N ILE A 54 -1.56 -3.77 4.96
CA ILE A 54 -0.97 -2.49 4.53
C ILE A 54 0.48 -2.48 4.99
N LEU A 55 1.41 -2.43 4.05
CA LEU A 55 2.84 -2.54 4.30
C LEU A 55 3.54 -1.18 4.17
N VAL A 56 4.54 -0.99 5.01
CA VAL A 56 5.48 0.12 4.93
C VAL A 56 6.81 -0.39 4.39
N TYR A 57 7.29 0.15 3.28
CA TYR A 57 8.49 -0.34 2.59
C TYR A 57 9.24 0.76 1.83
N TYR A 58 10.53 0.55 1.59
CA TYR A 58 11.31 1.42 0.70
C TYR A 58 11.13 1.01 -0.76
N TYR A 59 10.89 1.97 -1.64
CA TYR A 59 10.69 1.71 -3.07
C TYR A 59 11.56 2.60 -3.95
N LYS A 60 12.60 2.00 -4.54
CA LYS A 60 13.50 2.65 -5.52
C LYS A 60 13.95 4.04 -5.03
N GLN A 61 13.76 5.08 -5.84
CA GLN A 61 14.09 6.47 -5.53
C GLN A 61 12.89 7.26 -4.98
N GLU A 62 11.73 6.61 -4.79
CA GLU A 62 10.52 7.26 -4.27
C GLU A 62 10.52 7.32 -2.73
N GLY A 63 11.46 6.65 -2.08
CA GLY A 63 11.58 6.65 -0.63
C GLY A 63 10.64 5.64 0.02
N LEU A 64 10.05 6.03 1.16
CA LEU A 64 9.20 5.18 1.98
C LEU A 64 7.74 5.26 1.50
N LEU A 65 7.14 4.13 1.18
CA LEU A 65 5.73 4.03 0.77
C LEU A 65 4.94 3.21 1.79
N VAL A 66 3.64 3.51 1.88
CA VAL A 66 2.65 2.79 2.68
C VAL A 66 1.56 2.31 1.75
N HIS A 67 1.53 1.03 1.36
CA HIS A 67 0.58 0.50 0.38
C HIS A 67 0.10 -0.91 0.73
N ARG A 68 -1.05 -1.32 0.19
CA ARG A 68 -1.65 -2.63 0.45
C ARG A 68 -0.97 -3.74 -0.35
N LEU A 69 -0.64 -4.84 0.32
CA LEU A 69 -0.16 -6.07 -0.29
C LEU A 69 -1.32 -6.78 -1.00
N LEU A 70 -1.29 -6.84 -2.33
CA LEU A 70 -2.35 -7.46 -3.13
C LEU A 70 -2.02 -8.90 -3.53
N LYS A 71 -0.73 -9.23 -3.65
CA LYS A 71 -0.29 -10.55 -4.12
C LYS A 71 1.12 -10.85 -3.63
N ILE A 72 1.36 -12.12 -3.32
CA ILE A 72 2.71 -12.67 -3.10
C ILE A 72 2.96 -13.71 -4.19
N GLN A 73 4.06 -13.58 -4.92
CA GLN A 73 4.46 -14.55 -5.95
C GLN A 73 5.98 -14.58 -6.06
N ASP A 74 6.58 -15.76 -6.17
CA ASP A 74 8.03 -15.92 -6.39
C ASP A 74 8.91 -15.14 -5.39
N ASN A 75 8.50 -15.13 -4.11
CA ASN A 75 9.14 -14.36 -3.03
C ASN A 75 9.14 -12.83 -3.24
N ARG A 76 8.25 -12.33 -4.11
CA ARG A 76 8.00 -10.91 -4.35
C ARG A 76 6.65 -10.51 -3.78
N TYR A 77 6.60 -9.29 -3.25
CA TYR A 77 5.43 -8.68 -2.63
C TYR A 77 4.91 -7.59 -3.57
N PHE A 78 3.70 -7.77 -4.07
CA PHE A 78 3.08 -6.84 -5.00
C PHE A 78 2.13 -5.92 -4.25
N CYS A 79 2.55 -4.68 -4.06
CA CYS A 79 1.84 -3.68 -3.29
C CYS A 79 1.21 -2.63 -4.20
N LYS A 80 0.14 -1.98 -3.74
CA LYS A 80 -0.49 -0.86 -4.45
C LYS A 80 -1.29 -0.01 -3.47
N GLY A 81 -1.26 1.30 -3.66
CA GLY A 81 -2.15 2.20 -2.94
C GLY A 81 -3.60 1.94 -3.29
N ASP A 82 -4.50 2.03 -2.30
CA ASP A 82 -5.93 1.81 -2.50
C ASP A 82 -6.49 2.74 -3.61
N ASN A 83 -6.02 3.99 -3.68
CA ASN A 83 -6.35 4.97 -4.73
C ASN A 83 -5.24 5.13 -5.81
N ALA A 84 -4.25 4.23 -5.85
CA ALA A 84 -3.23 4.23 -6.89
C ALA A 84 -3.67 3.41 -8.12
N LEU A 85 -2.97 3.56 -9.25
CA LEU A 85 -3.14 2.71 -10.45
C LEU A 85 -1.98 1.72 -10.63
N ARG A 86 -0.80 2.09 -10.15
CA ARG A 86 0.44 1.33 -10.31
C ARG A 86 0.54 0.24 -9.25
N LEU A 87 1.13 -0.88 -9.64
CA LEU A 87 1.52 -1.97 -8.77
C LEU A 87 3.04 -1.88 -8.57
N GLU A 88 3.47 -1.85 -7.32
CA GLU A 88 4.86 -1.91 -6.90
C GLU A 88 5.28 -3.37 -6.68
N ASP A 89 6.45 -3.73 -7.16
CA ASP A 89 7.07 -5.02 -6.92
C ASP A 89 8.20 -4.85 -5.87
N VAL A 90 8.05 -5.49 -4.72
CA VAL A 90 8.83 -5.23 -3.50
C VAL A 90 9.50 -6.51 -3.00
N GLU A 91 10.78 -6.39 -2.66
CA GLU A 91 11.54 -7.43 -1.96
C GLU A 91 11.21 -7.46 -0.48
N ARG A 92 11.27 -8.63 0.12
CA ARG A 92 11.02 -8.79 1.55
C ARG A 92 11.90 -7.87 2.39
N GLU A 93 13.15 -7.72 1.99
CA GLU A 93 14.18 -6.94 2.68
C GLU A 93 13.92 -5.44 2.67
N ALA A 94 13.07 -4.97 1.75
CA ALA A 94 12.66 -3.57 1.68
C ALA A 94 11.47 -3.25 2.59
N ILE A 95 10.75 -4.27 3.08
CA ILE A 95 9.59 -4.11 3.96
C ILE A 95 10.06 -3.85 5.39
N VAL A 96 9.54 -2.78 5.97
CA VAL A 96 9.82 -2.36 7.34
C VAL A 96 8.81 -2.97 8.32
N GLY A 97 7.55 -3.05 7.94
CA GLY A 97 6.48 -3.54 8.80
C GLY A 97 5.10 -3.46 8.16
N ALA A 98 4.10 -3.94 8.89
CA ALA A 98 2.70 -3.79 8.53
C ALA A 98 2.04 -2.76 9.45
N VAL A 99 1.17 -1.92 8.88
CA VAL A 99 0.31 -1.01 9.61
C VAL A 99 -0.67 -1.82 10.46
N GLN A 100 -0.85 -1.42 11.71
CA GLN A 100 -1.82 -2.02 12.62
C GLN A 100 -3.13 -1.22 12.53
N LEU A 101 -4.18 -1.84 12.01
CA LEU A 101 -5.53 -1.29 11.96
C LEU A 101 -6.45 -2.13 12.83
N GLU A 102 -7.30 -1.47 13.62
CA GLU A 102 -8.36 -2.15 14.37
C GLU A 102 -9.44 -2.69 13.42
N GLN A 103 -9.76 -1.93 12.37
CA GLN A 103 -10.73 -2.29 11.35
C GLN A 103 -10.20 -1.88 9.97
N ASP A 104 -10.29 -2.79 9.00
CA ASP A 104 -9.88 -2.55 7.62
C ASP A 104 -10.96 -3.07 6.66
N PRO A 105 -11.86 -2.19 6.17
CA PRO A 105 -12.96 -2.60 5.30
C PRO A 105 -12.50 -3.13 3.94
N HIS A 106 -11.26 -2.81 3.55
CA HIS A 106 -10.67 -3.18 2.27
C HIS A 106 -9.79 -4.43 2.35
N ARG A 107 -9.65 -5.04 3.54
CA ARG A 107 -8.99 -6.35 3.71
C ARG A 107 -9.94 -7.49 3.31
N THR A 108 -10.46 -7.43 2.09
CA THR A 108 -11.37 -8.44 1.52
C THR A 108 -10.82 -8.94 0.19
N ARG A 109 -11.15 -10.21 -0.13
CA ARG A 109 -10.76 -10.82 -1.40
C ARG A 109 -11.27 -10.02 -2.60
N GLU A 110 -12.50 -9.56 -2.55
CA GLU A 110 -13.12 -8.79 -3.64
C GLU A 110 -12.39 -7.48 -3.90
N PHE A 111 -12.07 -6.72 -2.84
CA PHE A 111 -11.29 -5.49 -2.98
C PHE A 111 -9.93 -5.75 -3.64
N ILE A 112 -9.23 -6.79 -3.18
CA ILE A 112 -7.90 -7.15 -3.69
C ILE A 112 -7.97 -7.52 -5.17
N GLU A 113 -8.95 -8.34 -5.58
CA GLU A 113 -9.16 -8.74 -6.97
C GLU A 113 -9.47 -7.52 -7.84
N MET A 114 -10.41 -6.66 -7.45
CA MET A 114 -10.74 -5.45 -8.21
C MET A 114 -9.57 -4.44 -8.28
N SER A 115 -8.77 -4.33 -7.22
CA SER A 115 -7.59 -3.46 -7.21
C SER A 115 -6.49 -3.96 -8.16
N LEU A 116 -6.34 -5.29 -8.29
CA LEU A 116 -5.47 -5.92 -9.30
C LEU A 116 -6.01 -5.69 -10.72
N ASP A 117 -7.34 -5.77 -10.92
CA ASP A 117 -7.96 -5.51 -12.23
C ASP A 117 -7.74 -4.07 -12.71
N VAL A 118 -7.81 -3.09 -11.79
CA VAL A 118 -7.45 -1.69 -12.09
C VAL A 118 -6.01 -1.58 -12.60
N ASN A 119 -5.07 -2.29 -11.97
CA ASN A 119 -3.70 -2.32 -12.45
C ASN A 119 -3.58 -3.03 -13.82
N ALA A 120 -4.31 -4.11 -14.04
CA ALA A 120 -4.31 -4.82 -15.32
C ALA A 120 -4.75 -3.89 -16.46
N VAL A 121 -5.83 -3.13 -16.25
CA VAL A 121 -6.28 -2.11 -17.22
C VAL A 121 -5.22 -1.02 -17.38
N PHE A 122 -4.60 -0.54 -16.30
CA PHE A 122 -3.53 0.45 -16.39
C PHE A 122 -2.35 -0.02 -17.26
N ARG A 123 -2.00 -1.31 -17.21
CA ARG A 123 -0.99 -1.90 -18.10
C ARG A 123 -1.48 -1.99 -19.55
N GLN A 124 -2.71 -2.46 -19.76
CA GLN A 124 -3.32 -2.61 -21.09
C GLN A 124 -3.47 -1.27 -21.83
N THR A 125 -3.70 -0.18 -21.10
CA THR A 125 -3.79 1.18 -21.68
C THR A 125 -2.42 1.81 -21.92
N GLY A 126 -1.31 1.08 -21.72
CA GLY A 126 0.05 1.58 -21.87
C GLY A 126 0.43 2.58 -20.78
N TYR A 127 -0.02 2.35 -19.55
CA TYR A 127 0.16 3.25 -18.41
C TYR A 127 -0.47 4.64 -18.61
N ASN A 128 -1.51 4.73 -19.44
CA ASN A 128 -2.22 5.98 -19.69
C ASN A 128 -3.29 6.21 -18.62
N ARG A 129 -3.02 7.14 -17.70
CA ARG A 129 -3.93 7.49 -16.60
C ARG A 129 -5.33 7.87 -17.09
N ALA A 130 -5.44 8.78 -18.07
CA ALA A 130 -6.73 9.26 -18.53
C ALA A 130 -7.61 8.13 -19.08
N ARG A 131 -7.03 7.23 -19.89
CA ARG A 131 -7.73 6.06 -20.43
C ARG A 131 -8.14 5.08 -19.34
N THR A 132 -7.28 4.83 -18.35
CA THR A 132 -7.60 3.95 -17.23
C THR A 132 -8.75 4.50 -16.39
N LEU A 133 -8.74 5.80 -16.09
CA LEU A 133 -9.85 6.42 -15.36
C LEU A 133 -11.16 6.35 -16.11
N GLN A 134 -11.15 6.32 -17.45
CA GLN A 134 -12.35 6.18 -18.27
C GLN A 134 -12.83 4.73 -18.44
N SER A 135 -12.05 3.74 -18.00
CA SER A 135 -12.42 2.34 -18.11
C SER A 135 -13.57 1.97 -17.17
N GLU A 136 -14.43 1.06 -17.63
CA GLU A 136 -15.51 0.50 -16.81
C GLU A 136 -14.98 -0.12 -15.51
N THR A 137 -13.88 -0.88 -15.59
CA THR A 137 -13.20 -1.48 -14.43
C THR A 137 -12.85 -0.46 -13.35
N TYR A 138 -12.21 0.66 -13.73
CA TYR A 138 -11.88 1.70 -12.76
C TYR A 138 -13.14 2.38 -12.22
N GLN A 139 -14.11 2.68 -13.07
CA GLN A 139 -15.35 3.35 -12.66
C GLN A 139 -16.14 2.51 -11.64
N LEU A 140 -16.22 1.19 -11.83
CA LEU A 140 -16.83 0.26 -10.88
C LEU A 140 -16.04 0.20 -9.56
N TYR A 141 -14.71 0.06 -9.63
CA TYR A 141 -13.84 0.06 -8.44
C TYR A 141 -13.97 1.35 -7.64
N HIS A 142 -13.86 2.49 -8.31
CA HIS A 142 -13.99 3.80 -7.69
C HIS A 142 -15.38 3.99 -7.07
N ALA A 143 -16.43 3.59 -7.78
CA ALA A 143 -17.79 3.68 -7.30
C ALA A 143 -18.02 2.91 -6.00
N LYS A 144 -17.40 1.73 -5.90
CA LYS A 144 -17.60 0.81 -4.78
C LYS A 144 -16.72 1.13 -3.57
N TYR A 145 -15.47 1.54 -3.80
CA TYR A 145 -14.46 1.61 -2.73
C TYR A 145 -13.81 2.97 -2.52
N LEU A 146 -13.91 3.91 -3.46
CA LEU A 146 -13.20 5.19 -3.37
C LEU A 146 -14.12 6.40 -3.21
N ARG A 147 -15.42 6.26 -3.48
CA ARG A 147 -16.37 7.34 -3.15
C ARG A 147 -16.41 7.50 -1.64
N LYS A 148 -16.22 8.72 -1.15
CA LYS A 148 -16.67 9.09 0.19
C LYS A 148 -18.18 8.95 0.17
N GLU A 149 -18.74 8.07 0.99
CA GLU A 149 -20.15 8.21 1.33
C GLU A 149 -20.29 9.61 1.93
N GLU A 150 -21.12 10.45 1.34
CA GLU A 150 -21.61 11.63 2.03
C GLU A 150 -22.37 11.09 3.24
N MET A 151 -21.71 11.04 4.39
CA MET A 151 -22.40 10.91 5.67
C MET A 151 -23.21 12.19 5.86
N THR A 152 -24.40 12.22 5.26
CA THR A 152 -25.50 13.13 5.61
C THR A 152 -25.97 12.88 7.03
#